data_AF-A0A292PYP7-F1
#
_entry.id   AF-A0A292PYP7-F1
#
_cell.length_a   1.000
_cell.length_b   1.000
_cell.length_c   1.000
_cell.angle_alpha   90.00
_cell.angle_beta   90.00
_cell.angle_gamma   90.00
#
_symmetry.space_group_name_H-M   'P 1'
#
loop_
_entity.id
_entity.type
_entity.pdbx_description
1 polymer ?
#
loop_
_entity_poly.entity_id
_entity_poly.type
_entity_poly.pdbx_seq_one_letter_code
_entity_poly.pdbx_strand_id
1 'polypeptide(L)'
;MSDPVPTPPFMVTTSVSKVYYKGLPSEPRLIATTKLNPFDAPTGPEAYTVLKELRYLGEHPLATLWDNGLAGELSSSLASMDVKWSSLDLLHIPNVGEPSGPAVVWIGVEPGVLSFEEGSKVAINCHQLIGRHGVGDYCVEIRESRIFREAGNRFLDPVPESNTTFTARDPYTATLGIPITPKNRLSVGGTGGFFLSAGGDDKSIYLVTARHVVLPIDENSNQEYIRKNESR
;
A
#
# COMPACT_ATOMS: atom_id res chain seq x y z
N MET A 1 28.91 -31.67 4.53
CA MET A 1 27.54 -31.40 4.04
C MET A 1 27.68 -30.31 3.02
N SER A 2 27.44 -30.63 1.75
CA SER A 2 27.52 -29.65 0.67
C SER A 2 26.34 -28.70 0.79
N ASP A 3 26.58 -27.39 0.74
CA ASP A 3 25.51 -26.40 0.67
C ASP A 3 24.58 -26.74 -0.49
N PRO A 4 23.24 -26.63 -0.32
CA PRO A 4 22.31 -26.88 -1.40
C PRO A 4 22.60 -25.88 -2.52
N VAL A 5 22.80 -26.41 -3.74
CA VAL A 5 22.92 -25.61 -4.96
C VAL A 5 21.71 -24.67 -5.01
N PRO A 6 21.90 -23.33 -5.07
CA PRO A 6 20.80 -22.39 -5.12
C PRO A 6 19.96 -22.73 -6.35
N THR A 7 18.71 -23.14 -6.14
CA THR A 7 17.77 -23.37 -7.24
C THR A 7 17.68 -22.05 -8.02
N PRO A 8 17.83 -22.05 -9.35
CA PRO A 8 17.74 -20.81 -10.11
C PRO A 8 16.38 -20.17 -9.83
N PRO A 9 16.36 -18.82 -9.68
CA PRO A 9 15.13 -18.09 -9.41
C PRO A 9 14.09 -18.41 -10.49
N PHE A 10 12.83 -18.53 -10.08
CA PHE A 10 11.73 -18.76 -11.01
C PHE A 10 11.66 -17.60 -12.01
N MET A 11 11.90 -17.90 -13.29
CA MET A 11 11.79 -16.91 -14.35
C MET A 11 10.34 -16.76 -14.77
N VAL A 12 9.78 -15.58 -14.49
CA VAL A 12 8.42 -15.23 -14.87
C VAL A 12 8.30 -15.18 -16.40
N THR A 13 7.26 -15.80 -16.93
CA THR A 13 6.91 -15.75 -18.34
C THR A 13 5.72 -14.81 -18.56
N THR A 14 5.51 -14.37 -19.81
CA THR A 14 4.38 -13.50 -20.16
C THR A 14 3.01 -14.11 -19.82
N SER A 15 2.86 -15.43 -19.90
CA SER A 15 1.61 -16.10 -19.54
C SER A 15 1.39 -16.06 -18.03
N VAL A 16 2.39 -16.47 -17.24
CA VAL A 16 2.35 -16.43 -15.77
C VAL A 16 2.13 -15.01 -15.27
N SER A 17 2.87 -14.04 -15.81
CA SER A 17 2.78 -12.62 -15.49
C SER A 17 1.33 -12.11 -15.49
N LYS A 18 0.51 -12.52 -16.45
CA LYS A 18 -0.87 -12.06 -16.62
C LYS A 18 -1.88 -12.75 -15.71
N VAL A 19 -1.58 -13.95 -15.22
CA VAL A 19 -2.56 -14.78 -14.49
C VAL A 19 -2.20 -14.98 -13.02
N TYR A 20 -0.97 -14.66 -12.62
CA TYR A 20 -0.48 -14.94 -11.27
C TYR A 20 -1.35 -14.31 -10.17
N TYR A 21 -1.77 -13.06 -10.36
CA TYR A 21 -2.58 -12.31 -9.38
C TYR A 21 -4.09 -12.34 -9.68
N LYS A 22 -4.57 -13.38 -10.37
CA LYS A 22 -6.01 -13.52 -10.65
C LYS A 22 -6.82 -13.44 -9.36
N GLY A 23 -7.91 -12.66 -9.35
CA GLY A 23 -8.75 -12.44 -8.16
C GLY A 23 -8.40 -11.21 -7.32
N LEU A 24 -7.21 -10.61 -7.51
CA LEU A 24 -6.87 -9.34 -6.85
C LEU A 24 -7.47 -8.13 -7.58
N PRO A 25 -7.73 -7.01 -6.89
CA PRO A 25 -8.11 -5.76 -7.54
C PRO A 25 -7.10 -5.35 -8.61
N SER A 26 -7.60 -4.97 -9.78
CA SER A 26 -6.81 -4.64 -10.99
C SER A 26 -5.98 -5.77 -11.60
N GLU A 27 -5.94 -6.97 -10.99
CA GLU A 27 -5.17 -8.14 -11.45
C GLU A 27 -3.80 -7.77 -12.04
N PRO A 28 -2.91 -7.16 -11.23
CA PRO A 28 -1.67 -6.59 -11.74
C PRO A 28 -0.78 -7.66 -12.38
N ARG A 29 0.15 -7.25 -13.24
CA ARG A 29 1.11 -8.17 -13.84
C ARG A 29 2.23 -8.49 -12.86
N LEU A 30 2.53 -9.77 -12.67
CA LEU A 30 3.74 -10.20 -11.98
C LEU A 30 4.95 -9.96 -12.92
N ILE A 31 6.00 -9.33 -12.39
CA ILE A 31 7.28 -9.11 -13.07
C ILE A 31 8.33 -10.09 -12.55
N ALA A 32 8.41 -10.27 -11.23
CA ALA A 32 9.38 -11.17 -10.62
C ALA A 32 8.90 -11.69 -9.27
N THR A 33 9.38 -12.86 -8.87
CA THR A 33 9.14 -13.43 -7.55
C THR A 33 10.35 -14.25 -7.10
N THR A 34 10.69 -14.17 -5.81
CA THR A 34 11.68 -15.07 -5.19
C THR A 34 11.04 -16.29 -4.54
N LYS A 35 9.71 -16.42 -4.61
CA LYS A 35 8.99 -17.57 -4.08
C LYS A 35 9.36 -18.82 -4.87
N LEU A 36 9.68 -19.90 -4.16
CA LEU A 36 9.97 -21.20 -4.77
C LEU A 36 8.68 -21.79 -5.35
N ASN A 37 8.74 -22.24 -6.60
CA ASN A 37 7.61 -22.84 -7.34
C ASN A 37 6.31 -22.04 -7.16
N PRO A 38 6.28 -20.77 -7.58
CA PRO A 38 5.21 -19.84 -7.22
C PRO A 38 3.88 -20.14 -7.93
N PHE A 39 3.94 -20.86 -9.05
CA PHE A 39 2.81 -21.07 -9.94
C PHE A 39 2.80 -22.50 -10.48
N ASP A 40 1.73 -23.22 -10.16
CA ASP A 40 1.38 -24.48 -10.79
C ASP A 40 0.34 -24.21 -11.87
N ALA A 41 0.68 -24.50 -13.13
CA ALA A 41 -0.25 -24.32 -14.22
C ALA A 41 -1.46 -25.25 -14.03
N PRO A 42 -2.70 -24.73 -14.10
CA PRO A 42 -3.89 -25.57 -14.07
C PRO A 42 -3.82 -26.62 -15.19
N THR A 43 -4.13 -27.88 -14.89
CA THR A 43 -4.14 -28.98 -15.87
C THR A 43 -5.50 -29.67 -15.93
N GLY A 44 -5.92 -30.07 -17.14
CA GLY A 44 -7.15 -30.83 -17.38
C GLY A 44 -8.36 -30.01 -17.88
N PRO A 45 -9.52 -30.66 -18.08
CA PRO A 45 -10.72 -30.04 -18.67
C PRO A 45 -11.39 -28.97 -17.80
N GLU A 46 -11.14 -28.97 -16.48
CA GLU A 46 -11.72 -28.04 -15.49
C GLU A 46 -10.64 -27.20 -14.82
N ALA A 47 -9.58 -26.88 -15.57
CA ALA A 47 -8.38 -26.21 -15.10
C ALA A 47 -8.60 -24.69 -14.94
N TYR A 48 -9.46 -24.29 -13.99
CA TYR A 48 -9.68 -22.88 -13.68
C TYR A 48 -8.44 -22.23 -13.05
N THR A 49 -8.24 -20.94 -13.31
CA THR A 49 -7.19 -20.18 -12.63
C THR A 49 -7.52 -20.06 -11.15
N VAL A 50 -6.56 -20.44 -10.31
CA VAL A 50 -6.70 -20.33 -8.85
C VAL A 50 -6.66 -18.85 -8.47
N LEU A 51 -7.69 -18.41 -7.75
CA LEU A 51 -7.79 -17.02 -7.29
C LEU A 51 -6.89 -16.79 -6.08
N LYS A 52 -6.35 -15.57 -6.00
CA LYS A 52 -5.59 -15.07 -4.85
C LYS A 52 -6.38 -14.06 -4.06
N GLU A 53 -5.99 -13.87 -2.81
CA GLU A 53 -6.51 -12.81 -1.94
C GLU A 53 -5.38 -12.14 -1.16
N LEU A 54 -5.60 -10.90 -0.74
CA LEU A 54 -4.68 -10.19 0.14
C LEU A 54 -5.08 -10.44 1.59
N ARG A 55 -4.12 -10.78 2.44
CA ARG A 55 -4.32 -10.89 3.89
C ARG A 55 -3.31 -10.05 4.65
N TYR A 56 -3.74 -9.53 5.79
CA TYR A 56 -2.88 -8.82 6.73
C TYR A 56 -1.71 -9.70 7.19
N LEU A 57 -0.52 -9.11 7.31
CA LEU A 57 0.71 -9.83 7.67
C LEU A 57 0.64 -10.47 9.08
N GLY A 58 -0.05 -9.84 10.03
CA GLY A 58 -0.10 -10.36 11.40
C GLY A 58 1.19 -10.15 12.19
N GLU A 59 1.39 -10.99 13.20
CA GLU A 59 2.62 -11.05 13.98
C GLU A 59 3.72 -11.72 13.16
N HIS A 60 4.57 -10.93 12.52
CA HIS A 60 5.72 -11.41 11.77
C HIS A 60 6.94 -10.49 12.01
N PRO A 61 8.17 -11.03 12.14
CA PRO A 61 9.37 -10.20 12.39
C PRO A 61 9.58 -9.08 11.36
N LEU A 62 9.12 -9.26 10.12
CA LEU A 62 9.17 -8.19 9.11
C LEU A 62 8.37 -6.96 9.49
N ALA A 63 7.25 -7.08 10.20
CA ALA A 63 6.47 -5.92 10.63
C ALA A 63 7.32 -5.02 11.53
N THR A 64 7.99 -5.62 12.52
CA THR A 64 8.91 -4.90 13.42
C THR A 64 10.09 -4.29 12.67
N LEU A 65 10.70 -5.01 11.72
CA LEU A 65 11.79 -4.44 10.92
C LEU A 65 11.32 -3.31 10.01
N TRP A 66 10.11 -3.40 9.47
CA TRP A 66 9.49 -2.37 8.65
C TRP A 66 9.38 -1.05 9.41
N ASP A 67 8.84 -1.11 10.63
CA ASP A 67 8.70 0.05 11.52
C ASP A 67 10.05 0.63 11.95
N ASN A 68 11.10 -0.21 11.94
CA ASN A 68 12.48 0.18 12.28
C ASN A 68 13.33 0.57 11.07
N GLY A 69 12.71 0.89 9.93
CA GLY A 69 13.41 1.53 8.79
C GLY A 69 13.73 0.63 7.60
N LEU A 70 13.36 -0.65 7.63
CA LEU A 70 13.57 -1.56 6.49
C LEU A 70 12.92 -1.03 5.19
N ALA A 71 11.76 -0.38 5.29
CA ALA A 71 11.11 0.25 4.14
C ALA A 71 12.00 1.33 3.48
N GLY A 72 12.71 2.10 4.29
CA GLY A 72 13.65 3.13 3.83
C GLY A 72 14.91 2.54 3.20
N GLU A 73 15.44 1.45 3.76
CA GLU A 73 16.55 0.70 3.18
C GLU A 73 16.18 0.11 1.80
N LEU A 74 15.00 -0.52 1.70
CA LEU A 74 14.49 -1.05 0.44
C LEU A 74 14.29 0.06 -0.60
N SER A 75 13.67 1.18 -0.19
CA SER A 75 13.49 2.34 -1.05
C SER A 75 14.82 2.87 -1.60
N SER A 76 15.84 2.95 -0.74
CA SER A 76 17.18 3.40 -1.11
C SER A 76 17.88 2.42 -2.05
N SER A 77 17.73 1.11 -1.82
CA SER A 77 18.25 0.07 -2.70
C SER A 77 17.60 0.14 -4.09
N LEU A 78 16.28 0.24 -4.17
CA LEU A 78 15.54 0.40 -5.43
C LEU A 78 15.98 1.66 -6.19
N ALA A 79 16.16 2.78 -5.49
CA ALA A 79 16.67 4.02 -6.08
C ALA A 79 18.10 3.86 -6.62
N SER A 80 18.98 3.16 -5.89
CA SER A 80 20.36 2.90 -6.34
C SER A 80 20.44 2.02 -7.60
N MET A 81 19.40 1.22 -7.84
CA MET A 81 19.27 0.39 -9.04
C MET A 81 18.52 1.11 -10.18
N ASP A 82 18.22 2.40 -10.04
CA ASP A 82 17.42 3.21 -10.98
C ASP A 82 16.01 2.63 -11.25
N VAL A 83 15.45 1.93 -10.26
CA VAL A 83 14.11 1.34 -10.37
C VAL A 83 13.06 2.41 -10.08
N LYS A 84 12.20 2.67 -11.07
CA LYS A 84 11.00 3.51 -10.89
C LYS A 84 9.90 2.73 -10.18
N TRP A 85 10.00 2.68 -8.86
CA TRP A 85 9.01 2.03 -7.99
C TRP A 85 7.89 3.00 -7.60
N SER A 86 6.71 2.45 -7.29
CA SER A 86 5.51 3.20 -6.94
C SER A 86 4.95 2.81 -5.58
N SER A 87 5.02 1.55 -5.16
CA SER A 87 4.56 1.12 -3.82
C SER A 87 5.47 0.07 -3.20
N LEU A 88 5.39 -0.01 -1.88
CA LEU A 88 6.05 -0.99 -1.03
C LEU A 88 5.04 -1.47 0.01
N ASP A 89 4.68 -2.75 -0.03
CA ASP A 89 3.64 -3.32 0.80
C ASP A 89 4.16 -4.59 1.51
N LEU A 90 3.70 -4.83 2.75
CA LEU A 90 3.95 -6.06 3.52
C LEU A 90 2.65 -6.77 3.84
N LEU A 91 2.47 -7.99 3.32
CA LEU A 91 1.22 -8.74 3.44
C LEU A 91 1.40 -10.21 3.08
N HIS A 92 0.32 -10.99 3.14
CA HIS A 92 0.27 -12.34 2.57
C HIS A 92 -0.60 -12.37 1.31
N ILE A 93 -0.21 -13.21 0.34
CA ILE A 93 -0.95 -13.43 -0.92
C ILE A 93 -1.20 -14.94 -1.15
N PRO A 94 -2.01 -15.59 -0.29
CA PRO A 94 -2.38 -16.97 -0.50
C PRO A 94 -3.35 -17.13 -1.67
N ASN A 95 -3.51 -18.38 -2.09
CA ASN A 95 -4.67 -18.77 -2.88
C ASN A 95 -5.92 -18.76 -1.98
N VAL A 96 -7.08 -18.44 -2.53
CA VAL A 96 -8.33 -18.43 -1.76
C VAL A 96 -8.58 -19.80 -1.15
N GLY A 97 -8.86 -19.84 0.16
CA GLY A 97 -9.07 -21.07 0.92
C GLY A 97 -7.79 -21.72 1.47
N GLU A 98 -6.61 -21.28 1.05
CA GLU A 98 -5.33 -21.82 1.51
C GLU A 98 -4.77 -21.06 2.73
N PRO A 99 -3.87 -21.66 3.53
CA PRO A 99 -3.10 -20.94 4.54
C PRO A 99 -2.26 -19.81 3.92
N SER A 100 -1.96 -18.78 4.71
CA SER A 100 -1.29 -17.54 4.24
C SER A 100 0.09 -17.77 3.60
N GLY A 101 0.80 -18.83 4.00
CA GLY A 101 2.16 -19.09 3.55
C GLY A 101 3.16 -18.02 4.02
N PRO A 102 4.33 -17.91 3.37
CA PRO A 102 5.36 -16.93 3.75
C PRO A 102 4.86 -15.50 3.58
N ALA A 103 5.49 -14.57 4.30
CA ALA A 103 5.25 -13.14 4.09
C ALA A 103 5.67 -12.71 2.67
N VAL A 104 5.00 -11.70 2.11
CA VAL A 104 5.32 -11.13 0.80
C VAL A 104 5.71 -9.66 0.99
N VAL A 105 6.93 -9.33 0.59
CA VAL A 105 7.32 -7.95 0.31
C VAL A 105 6.92 -7.65 -1.12
N TRP A 106 5.85 -6.88 -1.29
CA TRP A 106 5.22 -6.63 -2.57
C TRP A 106 5.61 -5.25 -3.09
N ILE A 107 6.36 -5.22 -4.18
CA ILE A 107 6.96 -4.02 -4.76
C ILE A 107 6.19 -3.64 -6.02
N GLY A 108 5.59 -2.46 -6.02
CA GLY A 108 4.98 -1.87 -7.20
C GLY A 108 6.04 -1.16 -8.05
N VAL A 109 6.10 -1.46 -9.34
CA VAL A 109 6.95 -0.76 -10.31
C VAL A 109 6.15 -0.24 -11.49
N GLU A 110 6.61 0.85 -12.08
CA GLU A 110 5.88 1.48 -13.17
C GLU A 110 5.75 0.55 -14.38
N PRO A 111 4.56 0.42 -15.02
CA PRO A 111 4.35 -0.56 -16.09
C PRO A 111 5.32 -0.41 -17.25
N GLY A 112 5.84 -1.53 -17.75
CA GLY A 112 6.78 -1.58 -18.88
C GLY A 112 8.20 -1.08 -18.60
N VAL A 113 8.55 -0.74 -17.35
CA VAL A 113 9.90 -0.24 -17.01
C VAL A 113 10.90 -1.36 -16.74
N LEU A 114 10.46 -2.51 -16.23
CA LEU A 114 11.34 -3.65 -15.97
C LEU A 114 10.98 -4.84 -16.86
N SER A 115 12.00 -5.43 -17.50
CA SER A 115 11.89 -6.77 -18.05
C SER A 115 11.81 -7.83 -16.93
N PHE A 116 11.39 -9.06 -17.25
CA PHE A 116 11.37 -10.16 -16.29
C PHE A 116 12.76 -10.48 -15.74
N GLU A 117 13.81 -10.34 -16.55
CA GLU A 117 15.19 -10.59 -16.12
C GLU A 117 15.70 -9.50 -15.17
N GLU A 118 15.49 -8.23 -15.51
CA GLU A 118 15.84 -7.11 -14.64
C GLU A 118 15.05 -7.15 -13.34
N GLY A 119 13.73 -7.40 -13.43
CA GLY A 119 12.88 -7.60 -12.27
C GLY A 119 13.37 -8.75 -11.38
N SER A 120 13.80 -9.86 -11.95
CA SER A 120 14.36 -10.98 -11.16
C SER A 120 15.61 -10.55 -10.41
N LYS A 121 16.52 -9.79 -11.04
CA LYS A 121 17.74 -9.27 -10.38
C LYS A 121 17.39 -8.33 -9.23
N VAL A 122 16.42 -7.43 -9.44
CA VAL A 122 15.92 -6.51 -8.41
C VAL A 122 15.30 -7.28 -7.24
N ALA A 123 14.42 -8.26 -7.51
CA ALA A 123 13.76 -9.04 -6.48
C ALA A 123 14.76 -9.82 -5.61
N ILE A 124 15.77 -10.42 -6.24
CA ILE A 124 16.86 -11.13 -5.55
C ILE A 124 17.69 -10.18 -4.70
N ASN A 125 18.01 -8.99 -5.21
CA ASN A 125 18.76 -8.00 -4.44
C ASN A 125 17.97 -7.56 -3.19
N CYS A 126 16.68 -7.24 -3.34
CA CYS A 126 15.81 -6.90 -2.22
C CYS A 126 15.70 -8.04 -1.21
N HIS A 127 15.56 -9.28 -1.69
CA HIS A 127 15.54 -10.47 -0.83
C HIS A 127 16.87 -10.63 -0.07
N GLN A 128 18.01 -10.47 -0.74
CA GLN A 128 19.31 -10.54 -0.05
C GLN A 128 19.49 -9.42 0.98
N LEU A 129 18.97 -8.21 0.72
CA LEU A 129 18.99 -7.09 1.65
C LEU A 129 18.20 -7.42 2.91
N ILE A 130 16.95 -7.88 2.77
CA ILE A 130 16.10 -8.24 3.90
C ILE A 130 16.70 -9.41 4.69
N GLY A 131 17.28 -10.40 3.99
CA GLY A 131 17.87 -11.58 4.60
C GLY A 131 19.05 -11.28 5.53
N ARG A 132 19.73 -10.13 5.37
CA ARG A 132 20.81 -9.68 6.28
C ARG A 132 20.31 -9.36 7.69
N HIS A 133 19.01 -9.11 7.84
CA HIS A 133 18.35 -8.88 9.13
C HIS A 133 17.92 -10.18 9.83
N GLY A 134 18.26 -11.36 9.27
CA GLY A 134 18.04 -12.66 9.92
C GLY A 134 16.62 -13.21 9.81
N VAL A 135 15.78 -12.68 8.93
CA VAL A 135 14.44 -13.21 8.65
C VAL A 135 14.49 -14.22 7.52
N GLY A 136 13.71 -15.31 7.61
CA GLY A 136 13.69 -16.38 6.61
C GLY A 136 12.33 -16.70 5.99
N ASP A 137 11.22 -16.40 6.66
CA ASP A 137 9.87 -16.78 6.20
C ASP A 137 9.19 -15.70 5.34
N TYR A 138 9.83 -15.37 4.21
CA TYR A 138 9.28 -14.38 3.29
C TYR A 138 9.75 -14.59 1.85
N CYS A 139 9.09 -13.90 0.94
CA CYS A 139 9.52 -13.75 -0.44
C CYS A 139 9.33 -12.30 -0.90
N VAL A 140 10.03 -11.93 -1.98
CA VAL A 140 9.87 -10.65 -2.64
C VAL A 140 9.13 -10.87 -3.95
N GLU A 141 8.07 -10.11 -4.18
CA GLU A 141 7.33 -10.12 -5.43
C GLU A 141 7.26 -8.71 -6.01
N ILE A 142 7.51 -8.59 -7.31
CA ILE A 142 7.44 -7.33 -8.05
C ILE A 142 6.25 -7.39 -9.00
N ARG A 143 5.40 -6.36 -8.94
CA ARG A 143 4.25 -6.21 -9.83
C ARG A 143 4.28 -4.89 -10.58
N GLU A 144 3.64 -4.86 -11.74
CA GLU A 144 3.30 -3.58 -12.36
C GLU A 144 2.26 -2.84 -11.50
N SER A 145 2.52 -1.56 -11.26
CA SER A 145 1.73 -0.69 -10.41
C SER A 145 1.97 0.76 -10.81
N ARG A 146 0.89 1.50 -11.03
CA ARG A 146 0.94 2.95 -11.21
C ARG A 146 0.11 3.60 -10.11
N ILE A 147 0.70 4.56 -9.40
CA ILE A 147 -0.06 5.44 -8.53
C ILE A 147 -0.53 6.62 -9.35
N PHE A 148 -1.84 6.73 -9.51
CA PHE A 148 -2.46 7.97 -9.94
C PHE A 148 -3.25 8.52 -8.75
N ARG A 149 -3.13 9.83 -8.55
CA ARG A 149 -4.10 10.52 -7.73
C ARG A 149 -5.39 10.52 -8.53
N GLU A 150 -6.35 9.70 -8.11
CA GLU A 150 -7.74 10.00 -8.41
C GLU A 150 -7.94 11.47 -8.05
N ALA A 151 -8.25 12.31 -9.05
CA ALA A 151 -8.47 13.73 -8.85
C ALA A 151 -9.42 13.83 -7.67
N GLY A 152 -9.02 14.50 -6.59
CA GLY A 152 -9.72 14.46 -5.30
C GLY A 152 -11.21 14.64 -5.53
N ASN A 153 -11.94 13.52 -5.58
CA ASN A 153 -13.28 13.52 -6.09
C ASN A 153 -14.11 14.33 -5.09
N ARG A 154 -15.08 15.08 -5.60
CA ARG A 154 -16.20 15.55 -4.80
C ARG A 154 -16.59 14.42 -3.84
N PHE A 155 -16.67 14.72 -2.53
CA PHE A 155 -17.13 13.76 -1.53
C PHE A 155 -18.35 13.02 -2.09
N LEU A 156 -18.38 11.70 -1.90
CA LEU A 156 -19.48 10.87 -2.34
C LEU A 156 -20.78 11.37 -1.72
N ASP A 157 -21.89 11.28 -2.47
CA ASP A 157 -23.19 11.56 -1.88
C ASP A 157 -23.50 10.51 -0.81
N PRO A 158 -24.04 10.93 0.36
CA PRO A 158 -24.39 10.02 1.43
C PRO A 158 -25.46 9.03 0.96
N VAL A 159 -25.36 7.80 1.45
CA VAL A 159 -26.34 6.74 1.18
C VAL A 159 -26.97 6.29 2.51
N PRO A 160 -28.22 5.79 2.51
CA PRO A 160 -28.81 5.22 3.72
C PRO A 160 -27.98 4.05 4.26
N GLU A 161 -28.00 3.82 5.58
CA GLU A 161 -27.31 2.68 6.23
C GLU A 161 -27.72 1.32 5.65
N SER A 162 -28.93 1.20 5.10
CA SER A 162 -29.42 0.00 4.43
C SER A 162 -28.77 -0.28 3.07
N ASN A 163 -27.98 0.66 2.53
CA ASN A 163 -27.27 0.48 1.27
C ASN A 163 -26.03 -0.41 1.49
N THR A 164 -25.86 -1.45 0.68
CA THR A 164 -24.74 -2.41 0.79
C THR A 164 -23.37 -1.76 0.63
N THR A 165 -23.30 -0.55 0.06
CA THR A 165 -22.06 0.22 -0.10
C THR A 165 -21.82 1.24 1.01
N PHE A 166 -22.71 1.37 2.00
CA PHE A 166 -22.64 2.37 3.07
C PHE A 166 -21.26 2.41 3.75
N THR A 167 -20.81 1.28 4.31
CA THR A 167 -19.53 1.20 5.06
C THR A 167 -18.31 1.60 4.21
N ALA A 168 -18.34 1.32 2.91
CA ALA A 168 -17.25 1.67 2.01
C ALA A 168 -17.29 3.15 1.58
N ARG A 169 -18.47 3.76 1.55
CA ARG A 169 -18.68 5.13 1.09
C ARG A 169 -18.58 6.14 2.22
N ASP A 170 -19.08 5.81 3.40
CA ASP A 170 -19.23 6.72 4.55
C ASP A 170 -17.97 7.55 4.85
N PRO A 171 -16.74 6.97 4.90
CA PRO A 171 -15.51 7.73 5.14
C PRO A 171 -15.16 8.77 4.05
N TYR A 172 -15.79 8.66 2.88
CA TYR A 172 -15.58 9.50 1.71
C TYR A 172 -16.80 10.38 1.39
N THR A 173 -17.76 10.48 2.30
CA THR A 173 -18.91 11.40 2.18
C THR A 173 -18.67 12.69 2.98
N ALA A 174 -19.38 13.78 2.65
CA ALA A 174 -19.29 15.05 3.37
C ALA A 174 -20.18 15.07 4.65
N THR A 175 -20.33 13.93 5.32
CA THR A 175 -21.10 13.78 6.57
C THR A 175 -20.30 14.28 7.77
N LEU A 176 -20.98 14.47 8.91
CA LEU A 176 -20.30 14.73 10.17
C LEU A 176 -19.43 13.51 10.51
N GLY A 177 -18.15 13.71 10.84
CA GLY A 177 -17.30 12.58 11.19
C GLY A 177 -16.12 12.33 10.26
N ILE A 178 -15.88 13.19 9.27
CA ILE A 178 -14.83 12.96 8.25
C ILE A 178 -13.47 12.79 8.93
N PRO A 179 -12.77 11.65 8.75
CA PRO A 179 -11.43 11.49 9.29
C PRO A 179 -10.48 12.45 8.56
N ILE A 180 -9.75 13.26 9.33
CA ILE A 180 -8.80 14.24 8.79
C ILE A 180 -7.46 14.15 9.51
N THR A 181 -6.40 14.50 8.78
CA THR A 181 -5.05 14.68 9.33
C THR A 181 -4.41 15.90 8.68
N PRO A 182 -3.66 16.73 9.43
CA PRO A 182 -2.93 17.86 8.85
C PRO A 182 -1.78 17.33 7.97
N LYS A 183 -1.62 17.94 6.79
CA LYS A 183 -0.62 17.54 5.79
C LYS A 183 0.82 17.49 6.32
N ASN A 184 1.14 18.33 7.30
CA ASN A 184 2.48 18.43 7.89
C ASN A 184 2.68 17.56 9.15
N ARG A 185 1.63 16.89 9.67
CA ARG A 185 1.71 16.06 10.90
C ARG A 185 0.80 14.83 10.77
N LEU A 186 1.19 13.89 9.92
CA LEU A 186 0.39 12.70 9.58
C LEU A 186 0.11 11.76 10.76
N SER A 187 0.89 11.84 11.85
CA SER A 187 0.67 11.08 13.08
C SER A 187 -0.44 11.65 13.97
N VAL A 188 -0.99 12.82 13.63
CA VAL A 188 -2.06 13.48 14.37
C VAL A 188 -3.36 13.33 13.59
N GLY A 189 -4.28 12.52 14.12
CA GLY A 189 -5.60 12.32 13.54
C GLY A 189 -6.69 13.09 14.29
N GLY A 190 -7.79 13.32 13.60
CA GLY A 190 -9.04 13.75 14.23
C GLY A 190 -10.18 13.75 13.24
N THR A 191 -11.22 14.49 13.59
CA THR A 191 -12.49 14.44 12.89
C THR A 191 -12.89 15.85 12.46
N GLY A 192 -13.22 15.99 11.17
CA GLY A 192 -13.97 17.11 10.64
C GLY A 192 -15.42 17.01 11.10
N GLY A 193 -15.88 18.02 11.82
CA GLY A 193 -17.28 18.18 12.22
C GLY A 193 -18.10 18.78 11.08
N PHE A 194 -18.73 19.92 11.34
CA PHE A 194 -19.56 20.62 10.37
C PHE A 194 -18.78 21.70 9.62
N PHE A 195 -19.31 22.08 8.46
CA PHE A 195 -18.83 23.21 7.68
C PHE A 195 -19.57 24.49 8.06
N LEU A 196 -18.86 25.61 8.11
CA LEU A 196 -19.39 26.95 8.31
C LEU A 196 -19.06 27.80 7.08
N SER A 197 -20.04 28.52 6.54
CA SER A 197 -19.76 29.62 5.63
C SER A 197 -19.41 30.85 6.44
N ALA A 198 -18.35 31.56 6.03
CA ALA A 198 -17.96 32.83 6.66
C ALA A 198 -19.08 33.89 6.57
N GLY A 199 -19.85 33.86 5.47
CA GLY A 199 -20.89 34.84 5.18
C GLY A 199 -20.34 36.20 4.75
N GLY A 200 -21.24 37.10 4.35
CA GLY A 200 -20.87 38.44 3.86
C GLY A 200 -20.06 38.39 2.57
N ASP A 201 -18.96 39.14 2.52
CA ASP A 201 -18.05 39.18 1.36
C ASP A 201 -17.07 37.99 1.34
N ASP A 202 -16.91 37.27 2.47
CA ASP A 202 -16.06 36.09 2.54
C ASP A 202 -16.83 34.85 2.05
N LYS A 203 -16.45 34.38 0.86
CA LYS A 203 -17.03 33.19 0.23
C LYS A 203 -16.38 31.88 0.71
N SER A 204 -15.50 31.93 1.69
CA SER A 204 -14.80 30.76 2.23
C SER A 204 -15.75 29.85 3.01
N ILE A 205 -15.45 28.56 2.95
CA ILE A 205 -16.07 27.52 3.76
C ILE A 205 -15.01 27.02 4.74
N TYR A 206 -15.31 27.05 6.03
CA TYR A 206 -14.46 26.56 7.11
C TYR A 206 -14.96 25.23 7.62
N LEU A 207 -14.04 24.31 7.92
CA LEU A 207 -14.34 23.05 8.59
C LEU A 207 -14.05 23.20 10.09
N VAL A 208 -15.03 22.88 10.93
CA VAL A 208 -14.83 22.82 12.38
C VAL A 208 -14.17 21.49 12.75
N THR A 209 -13.12 21.53 13.57
CA THR A 209 -12.40 20.34 14.03
C THR A 209 -11.80 20.57 15.41
N ALA A 210 -11.32 19.50 16.04
CA ALA A 210 -10.59 19.56 17.30
C ALA A 210 -9.26 20.32 17.16
N ARG A 211 -8.92 21.09 18.21
CA ARG A 211 -7.75 21.97 18.24
C ARG A 211 -6.44 21.25 17.89
N HIS A 212 -6.22 20.05 18.43
CA HIS A 212 -4.95 19.32 18.26
C HIS A 212 -4.65 18.97 16.80
N VAL A 213 -5.70 18.83 15.98
CA VAL A 213 -5.60 18.57 14.54
C VAL A 213 -4.99 19.77 13.82
N VAL A 214 -5.33 20.99 14.22
CA VAL A 214 -4.88 22.23 13.56
C VAL A 214 -3.62 22.80 14.21
N LEU A 215 -3.57 22.81 15.54
CA LEU A 215 -2.51 23.41 16.34
C LEU A 215 -1.71 22.31 17.07
N PRO A 216 -0.38 22.25 16.89
CA PRO A 216 0.47 21.34 17.65
C PRO A 216 0.30 21.55 19.16
N ILE A 217 0.20 20.42 19.88
CA ILE A 217 0.06 20.40 21.34
C ILE A 217 1.34 20.95 22.00
N ASP A 218 2.50 20.62 21.43
CA ASP A 218 3.80 20.96 22.00
C ASP A 218 4.23 22.42 21.73
N GLU A 219 3.67 23.05 20.70
CA GLU A 219 4.06 24.40 20.28
C GLU A 219 3.10 25.49 20.77
N ASN A 220 1.87 25.13 21.12
CA ASN A 220 0.83 26.11 21.43
C ASN A 220 0.15 25.80 22.75
N SER A 221 0.25 26.71 23.71
CA SER A 221 -0.51 26.68 24.96
C SER A 221 -2.02 26.57 24.67
N ASN A 222 -2.78 25.95 25.59
CA ASN A 222 -4.23 25.82 25.48
C ASN A 222 -4.94 27.16 25.75
N GLN A 223 -4.62 28.16 24.93
CA GLN A 223 -5.20 29.49 24.92
C GLN A 223 -6.04 29.66 23.65
N GLU A 224 -6.96 30.61 23.72
CA GLU A 224 -7.79 31.01 22.59
C GLU A 224 -6.89 31.48 21.43
N TYR A 225 -7.00 30.79 20.29
CA TYR A 225 -6.27 31.14 19.09
C TYR A 225 -7.17 31.99 18.19
N ILE A 226 -6.75 33.22 17.94
CA ILE A 226 -7.40 34.12 16.98
C ILE A 226 -6.50 34.20 15.76
N ARG A 227 -6.97 33.71 14.61
CA ARG A 227 -6.27 33.91 13.34
C ARG A 227 -6.28 35.39 13.03
N LYS A 228 -5.15 36.06 13.21
CA LYS A 228 -4.95 37.41 12.69
C LYS A 228 -4.74 37.28 11.18
N ASN A 229 -5.59 37.92 10.39
CA ASN A 229 -5.37 38.08 8.95
C ASN A 229 -4.19 39.04 8.75
N GLU A 230 -2.97 38.60 9.07
CA GLU A 230 -1.77 39.26 8.61
C GLU A 230 -1.47 38.73 7.21
N SER A 231 -2.23 39.25 6.26
CA SER A 231 -1.98 39.02 4.84
C SER A 231 -0.72 39.76 4.42
N ARG A 232 0.29 38.99 4.01
CA ARG A 232 1.13 39.29 2.85
C ARG A 232 1.24 38.06 1.98
#